data_AF-A0A956YT70-F1
#
_entry.id   AF-A0A956YT70-F1
#
_cell.length_a   1.000
_cell.length_b   1.000
_cell.length_c   1.000
_cell.angle_alpha   90.00
_cell.angle_beta   90.00
_cell.angle_gamma   90.00
#
_symmetry.space_group_name_H-M   'P 1'
#
loop_
_entity.id
_entity.type
_entity.pdbx_description
1 polymer ?
#
loop_
_entity_poly.entity_id
_entity_poly.type
_entity_poly.pdbx_seq_one_letter_code
_entity_poly.pdbx_strand_id
1 'polypeptide(L)'
;MNIELLRTLQARIFDQLEASYPNEGGGFLLGKLRDDTVIIEDVVPIENVFAAEEQHHRYTMTPQDWMRLEDEAERDARERQDAGRG
;
A
#
# COMPACT_ATOMS: atom_id res chain seq x y z
N MET A 1 -4.66 7.57 -22.22
CA MET A 1 -4.08 6.98 -21.01
C MET A 1 -3.81 5.50 -21.24
N ASN A 2 -2.53 5.13 -21.37
CA ASN A 2 -2.05 3.75 -21.45
C ASN A 2 -1.45 3.32 -20.10
N ILE A 3 -1.43 2.02 -19.83
CA ILE A 3 -0.77 1.45 -18.64
C ILE A 3 0.15 0.32 -19.12
N GLU A 4 1.41 0.38 -18.71
CA GLU A 4 2.40 -0.66 -18.93
C GLU A 4 2.67 -1.40 -17.62
N LEU A 5 2.48 -2.72 -17.66
CA LEU A 5 2.72 -3.62 -16.53
C LEU A 5 3.60 -4.77 -16.99
N LEU A 6 4.72 -4.98 -16.31
CA LEU A 6 5.58 -6.13 -16.57
C LEU A 6 4.85 -7.43 -16.20
N ARG A 7 5.02 -8.48 -17.00
CA ARG A 7 4.40 -9.80 -16.74
C ARG A 7 4.79 -10.37 -15.37
N THR A 8 5.99 -10.07 -14.89
CA THR A 8 6.45 -10.48 -13.56
C THR A 8 5.66 -9.80 -12.44
N LEU A 9 5.32 -8.52 -12.59
CA LEU A 9 4.46 -7.80 -11.64
C LEU A 9 3.02 -8.30 -11.71
N GLN A 10 2.53 -8.63 -12.91
CA GLN A 10 1.23 -9.27 -13.07
C GLN A 10 1.15 -10.62 -12.33
N ALA A 11 2.17 -11.46 -12.44
CA ALA A 11 2.22 -12.72 -11.70
C ALA A 11 2.21 -12.49 -10.18
N ARG A 12 2.97 -11.50 -9.68
CA ARG A 12 2.95 -11.13 -8.26
C ARG A 12 1.56 -10.67 -7.79
N ILE A 13 0.81 -9.94 -8.62
CA ILE A 13 -0.58 -9.56 -8.31
C ILE A 13 -1.45 -10.80 -8.15
N PHE A 14 -1.33 -11.79 -9.05
CA PHE A 14 -2.12 -13.01 -8.96
C PHE A 14 -1.79 -13.80 -7.71
N ASP A 15 -0.51 -14.00 -7.40
CA ASP A 15 -0.10 -14.71 -6.18
C ASP A 15 -0.65 -14.04 -4.91
N GLN A 16 -0.66 -12.69 -4.87
CA GLN A 16 -1.19 -11.92 -3.75
C GLN A 16 -2.72 -12.07 -3.59
N LEU A 17 -3.45 -12.05 -4.71
CA LEU A 17 -4.90 -12.20 -4.69
C LEU A 17 -5.32 -13.64 -4.37
N GLU A 18 -4.61 -14.64 -4.90
CA GLU A 18 -4.85 -16.05 -4.57
C GLU A 18 -4.61 -16.32 -3.07
N ALA A 19 -3.54 -15.75 -2.50
CA ALA A 19 -3.26 -15.86 -1.07
C ALA A 19 -4.33 -15.20 -0.18
N SER A 20 -5.09 -14.24 -0.73
CA SER A 20 -6.13 -13.53 0.01
C SER A 20 -7.48 -14.27 0.01
N TYR A 21 -7.69 -15.27 -0.85
CA TYR A 21 -8.94 -16.02 -0.93
C TYR A 21 -9.22 -16.84 0.36
N PRO A 22 -10.46 -16.86 0.89
CA PRO A 22 -11.73 -16.37 0.31
C PRO A 22 -12.05 -14.89 0.55
N ASN A 23 -11.16 -14.16 1.23
CA ASN A 23 -11.36 -12.74 1.51
C ASN A 23 -10.98 -11.88 0.30
N GLU A 24 -11.39 -10.62 0.33
CA GLU A 24 -10.92 -9.65 -0.66
C GLU A 24 -9.46 -9.28 -0.39
N GLY A 25 -8.59 -9.54 -1.36
CA GLY A 25 -7.22 -9.00 -1.40
C GLY A 25 -7.17 -7.70 -2.19
N GLY A 26 -6.31 -6.76 -1.76
CA GLY A 26 -6.11 -5.49 -2.44
C GLY A 26 -4.66 -5.04 -2.39
N GLY A 27 -4.37 -3.88 -2.96
CA GLY A 27 -3.02 -3.32 -2.96
C GLY A 27 -2.86 -2.07 -3.80
N PHE A 28 -1.64 -1.55 -3.84
CA PHE A 28 -1.25 -0.39 -4.63
C PHE A 28 -0.33 -0.80 -5.77
N LEU A 29 -0.52 -0.14 -6.92
CA LEU A 29 0.41 -0.17 -8.05
C LEU A 29 1.26 1.10 -7.99
N LEU A 30 2.57 0.93 -7.84
CA LEU A 30 3.52 2.04 -7.81
C LEU A 30 4.23 2.13 -9.14
N GLY A 31 4.42 3.36 -9.63
CA GLY A 31 4.95 3.57 -10.96
C GLY A 31 5.19 5.04 -11.27
N LYS A 32 5.51 5.31 -12.52
CA LYS A 32 5.76 6.65 -13.03
C LYS A 32 4.81 6.97 -14.17
N LEU A 33 4.32 8.21 -14.20
CA LEU A 33 3.64 8.76 -15.36
C LEU A 33 4.70 9.31 -16.33
N ARG A 34 4.68 8.85 -17.59
CA ARG A 34 5.43 9.43 -18.70
C ARG A 34 4.46 9.75 -19.82
N ASP A 35 4.33 11.04 -20.14
CA ASP A 35 3.33 11.56 -21.07
C ASP A 35 1.91 11.09 -20.69
N ASP A 36 1.31 10.25 -21.53
CA ASP A 36 -0.02 9.66 -21.34
C ASP A 36 0.05 8.16 -20.95
N THR A 37 1.22 7.69 -20.50
CA THR A 37 1.45 6.29 -20.13
C THR A 37 1.90 6.16 -18.68
N VAL A 38 1.18 5.32 -17.91
CA VAL A 38 1.56 4.93 -16.55
C VAL A 38 2.39 3.65 -16.63
N ILE A 39 3.65 3.70 -16.21
CA ILE A 39 4.56 2.55 -16.17
C ILE A 39 4.60 2.04 -14.73
N ILE A 40 4.11 0.83 -14.51
CA ILE A 40 4.10 0.19 -13.18
C ILE A 40 5.48 -0.43 -12.91
N GLU A 41 6.09 -0.03 -11.82
CA GLU A 41 7.42 -0.47 -11.38
C GLU A 41 7.36 -1.41 -10.17
N ASP A 42 6.29 -1.34 -9.35
CA ASP A 42 6.11 -2.25 -8.21
C ASP A 42 4.64 -2.45 -7.81
N VAL A 43 4.39 -3.50 -7.03
CA VAL A 43 3.08 -3.90 -6.51
C VAL A 43 3.20 -4.16 -5.01
N VAL A 44 2.43 -3.42 -4.23
CA VAL A 44 2.39 -3.51 -2.76
C VAL A 44 1.05 -4.11 -2.34
N PRO A 45 1.02 -5.34 -1.79
CA PRO A 45 -0.22 -5.92 -1.29
C PRO A 45 -0.66 -5.21 -0.02
N ILE A 46 -1.97 -5.13 0.17
CA ILE A 46 -2.59 -4.71 1.42
C ILE A 46 -3.50 -5.84 1.87
N GLU A 47 -3.20 -6.38 3.04
CA GLU A 47 -4.13 -7.27 3.73
C GLU A 47 -5.34 -6.44 4.14
N ASN A 48 -6.53 -6.91 3.74
CA ASN A 48 -7.77 -6.26 4.11
C ASN A 48 -8.02 -6.46 5.61
N VAL A 49 -7.68 -5.45 6.39
CA VAL A 49 -7.86 -5.41 7.85
C VAL A 49 -9.28 -5.02 8.29
N PHE A 50 -10.20 -4.79 7.36
CA PHE A 50 -11.60 -4.49 7.69
C PHE A 50 -12.43 -5.77 7.78
N ALA A 51 -12.98 -6.01 8.98
CA ALA A 51 -13.84 -7.12 9.34
C ALA A 51 -15.07 -7.22 8.43
N ALA A 52 -15.60 -8.44 8.27
CA ALA A 52 -16.70 -8.84 7.39
C ALA A 52 -18.06 -8.12 7.62
N GLU A 53 -18.11 -7.03 8.39
CA GLU A 53 -19.33 -6.38 8.86
C GLU A 53 -19.43 -4.85 8.61
N GLU A 54 -18.44 -4.19 7.97
CA GLU A 54 -18.52 -2.73 7.68
C GLU A 54 -18.27 -2.34 6.20
N GLN A 55 -18.83 -3.08 5.23
CA GLN A 55 -18.68 -2.73 3.81
C GLN A 55 -19.44 -1.47 3.37
N HIS A 56 -20.25 -0.83 4.22
CA HIS A 56 -20.90 0.42 3.87
C HIS A 56 -21.02 1.36 5.08
N HIS A 57 -20.35 2.53 4.97
CA HIS A 57 -20.51 3.76 5.76
C HIS A 57 -19.54 4.03 6.93
N ARG A 58 -18.55 4.90 6.62
CA ARG A 58 -17.75 5.79 7.51
C ARG A 58 -16.55 5.21 8.25
N TYR A 59 -15.38 5.44 7.68
CA TYR A 59 -14.13 5.58 8.43
C TYR A 59 -14.28 6.68 9.49
N THR A 60 -14.25 6.30 10.76
CA THR A 60 -14.03 7.23 11.87
C THR A 60 -12.58 7.09 12.30
N MET A 61 -11.69 7.89 11.71
CA MET A 61 -10.32 8.03 12.23
C MET A 61 -10.41 8.85 13.51
N THR A 62 -10.07 8.26 14.65
CA THR A 62 -10.08 9.01 15.90
C THR A 62 -8.85 9.94 15.93
N PRO A 63 -8.93 11.12 16.57
CA PRO A 63 -7.77 12.01 16.72
C PRO A 63 -6.54 11.33 17.36
N GLN A 64 -6.77 10.26 18.15
CA GLN A 64 -5.72 9.47 18.79
C GLN A 64 -4.95 8.61 17.79
N ASP A 65 -5.62 8.10 16.76
CA ASP A 65 -4.97 7.34 15.67
C ASP A 65 -4.06 8.24 14.84
N TRP A 66 -4.48 9.49 14.62
CA TRP A 66 -3.64 10.51 13.97
C TRP A 66 -2.39 10.83 14.79
N MET A 67 -2.55 11.07 16.10
CA MET A 67 -1.42 11.38 16.99
C MET A 67 -0.40 10.25 17.05
N ARG A 68 -0.86 9.00 17.15
CA ARG A 68 0.04 7.83 17.16
C ARG A 68 0.84 7.71 15.86
N LEU A 69 0.20 7.99 14.71
CA LEU A 69 0.86 7.91 13.41
C LEU A 69 1.93 8.99 13.23
N GLU A 70 1.71 10.21 13.75
CA GLU A 70 2.75 11.25 13.73
C GLU A 70 3.94 10.89 14.62
N ASP A 71 3.72 10.37 15.83
CA ASP A 71 4.79 9.95 16.74
C ASP A 71 5.63 8.79 16.14
N GLU A 72 4.98 7.83 15.48
CA GLU A 72 5.67 6.73 14.81
C GLU A 72 6.48 7.21 13.60
N ALA A 73 5.93 8.12 12.79
CA ALA A 73 6.64 8.69 11.65
C ALA A 73 7.86 9.52 12.08
N GLU A 74 7.77 10.26 13.20
CA GLU A 74 8.90 11.04 13.71
C GLU A 74 10.02 10.15 14.25
N ARG A 75 9.67 9.07 14.96
CA ARG A 75 10.65 8.09 15.45
C ARG A 75 11.42 7.44 14.30
N ASP A 76 10.71 6.96 13.29
CA ASP A 76 11.32 6.31 12.13
C ASP A 76 12.22 7.28 11.33
N ALA A 77 11.84 8.56 11.28
CA ALA A 77 12.65 9.61 10.64
C ALA A 77 13.95 9.90 11.41
N ARG A 78 13.94 9.80 12.75
CA ARG A 78 15.13 9.99 13.59
C ARG A 78 16.08 8.80 13.49
N GLU A 79 15.57 7.57 13.56
CA GLU A 79 16.38 6.34 13.45
C GLU A 79 17.11 6.24 12.11
N ARG A 80 16.48 6.68 11.02
CA ARG A 80 17.09 6.71 9.68
C ARG A 80 18.17 7.79 9.54
N GLN A 81 18.09 8.89 10.29
CA GLN A 81 19.12 9.93 10.30
C GLN A 81 20.37 9.49 11.08
N ASP A 82 20.18 8.70 12.15
CA ASP A 82 21.28 8.17 12.96
C ASP A 82 22.00 6.99 12.28
N ALA A 83 21.28 6.16 11.52
CA ALA A 83 21.85 5.06 10.75
C ALA A 83 22.72 5.51 9.55
N GLY A 84 22.63 6.78 9.14
CA GLY A 84 23.41 7.36 8.03
C GLY A 84 24.71 8.05 8.45
N ARG A 85 25.08 8.04 9.74
CA ARG A 85 26.24 8.76 10.29
C ARG A 85 27.32 7.87 10.93
N GLY A 86 27.24 6.55 10.74
CA GLY A 86 28.21 5.55 11.22
C GLY A 86 29.18 5.10 10.15
#